data_AF-A0AAV7I345-F1
#
_entry.id   AF-A0AAV7I345-F1
#
_cell.length_a   1.000
_cell.length_b   1.000
_cell.length_c   1.000
_cell.angle_alpha   90.00
_cell.angle_beta   90.00
_cell.angle_gamma   90.00
#
_symmetry.space_group_name_H-M   'P 1'
#
loop_
_entity.id
_entity.type
_entity.pdbx_description
1 polymer ?
#
loop_
_entity_poly.entity_id
_entity_poly.type
_entity_poly.pdbx_seq_one_letter_code
_entity_poly.pdbx_strand_id
1 'polypeptide(L)'
;MEYKNFLEMVSETSCSGENYFHEACKLRSLDLLKRAEKWMDQPMVSLLTERNYNGEQCTHLIAKYKDSEAKEMMWYVLKFGADINGQESLSGFTPLHLCVWERNYQLAEWLCKRPDINLEAINYAGQTAYQLAIERDDTQLQQMLKAAGAECKVPSDLKSCVEQLSLQIL
;
A
#
# COMPACT_ATOMS: atom_id res chain seq x y z
N MET A 1 6.65 -31.39 -13.20
CA MET A 1 7.96 -30.80 -13.54
C MET A 1 7.80 -29.33 -13.86
N GLU A 2 6.88 -28.97 -14.75
CA GLU A 2 6.66 -27.57 -15.20
C GLU A 2 6.30 -26.61 -14.06
N TYR A 3 5.39 -26.98 -13.15
CA TYR A 3 5.04 -26.14 -12.00
C TYR A 3 6.22 -25.88 -11.05
N LYS A 4 7.09 -26.87 -10.85
CA LYS A 4 8.30 -26.71 -10.03
C LYS A 4 9.26 -25.70 -10.66
N ASN A 5 9.48 -25.82 -11.97
CA ASN A 5 10.34 -24.87 -12.71
C ASN A 5 9.73 -23.45 -12.71
N PHE A 6 8.40 -23.33 -12.81
CA PHE A 6 7.71 -22.06 -12.68
C PHE A 6 7.93 -21.45 -11.29
N LEU A 7 7.74 -22.22 -10.22
CA LEU A 7 7.96 -21.76 -8.85
C LEU A 7 9.41 -21.33 -8.61
N GLU A 8 10.39 -22.11 -9.10
CA GLU A 8 11.80 -21.74 -9.02
C GLU A 8 12.03 -20.37 -9.70
N MET A 9 11.57 -20.20 -10.95
CA MET A 9 11.70 -18.94 -11.68
C MET A 9 11.06 -17.75 -10.96
N VAL A 10 9.84 -17.88 -10.43
CA VAL A 10 9.18 -16.74 -9.77
C VAL A 10 9.77 -16.42 -8.39
N SER A 11 10.46 -17.37 -7.78
CA SER A 11 11.09 -17.23 -6.45
C SER A 11 12.53 -16.71 -6.50
N GLU A 12 13.19 -16.76 -7.66
CA GLU A 12 14.53 -16.19 -7.82
C GLU A 12 14.51 -14.70 -7.53
N THR A 13 15.48 -14.24 -6.73
CA THR A 13 15.60 -12.84 -6.34
C THR A 13 16.77 -12.16 -7.02
N SER A 14 16.55 -10.92 -7.47
CA SER A 14 17.61 -10.05 -7.97
C SER A 14 18.63 -9.66 -6.89
N CYS A 15 19.68 -8.92 -7.26
CA CYS A 15 20.65 -8.36 -6.32
C CYS A 15 20.04 -7.36 -5.32
N SER A 16 18.80 -6.89 -5.55
CA SER A 16 18.04 -6.03 -4.64
C SER A 16 16.99 -6.80 -3.83
N GLY A 17 16.97 -8.14 -3.89
CA GLY A 17 15.99 -8.98 -3.22
C GLY A 17 14.61 -8.94 -3.88
N GLU A 18 14.52 -8.50 -5.14
CA GLU A 18 13.25 -8.46 -5.87
C GLU A 18 12.98 -9.83 -6.48
N ASN A 19 11.90 -10.49 -6.06
CA ASN A 19 11.37 -11.65 -6.78
C ASN A 19 10.59 -11.21 -8.03
N TYR A 20 10.10 -12.18 -8.82
CA TYR A 20 9.40 -11.92 -10.08
C TYR A 20 8.28 -10.88 -9.96
N PHE A 21 7.48 -10.92 -8.89
CA PHE A 21 6.36 -10.00 -8.71
C PHE A 21 6.81 -8.58 -8.39
N HIS A 22 7.92 -8.42 -7.65
CA HIS A 22 8.54 -7.12 -7.45
C HIS A 22 9.01 -6.54 -8.79
N GLU A 23 9.71 -7.33 -9.60
CA GLU A 23 10.22 -6.89 -10.89
C GLU A 23 9.10 -6.55 -11.87
N ALA A 24 8.07 -7.40 -11.98
CA ALA A 24 6.91 -7.14 -12.82
C ALA A 24 6.21 -5.83 -12.41
N CYS A 25 6.10 -5.57 -11.10
CA CYS A 25 5.50 -4.33 -10.60
C CYS A 25 6.39 -3.11 -10.84
N LYS A 26 7.69 -3.24 -10.59
CA LYS A 26 8.68 -2.18 -10.80
C LYS A 26 8.81 -1.76 -12.26
N LEU A 27 8.75 -2.74 -13.16
CA LEU A 27 8.72 -2.55 -14.62
C LEU A 27 7.35 -2.12 -15.13
N ARG A 28 6.34 -2.06 -14.26
CA ARG A 28 4.96 -1.70 -14.59
C ARG A 28 4.36 -2.57 -15.69
N SER A 29 4.72 -3.84 -15.69
CA SER A 29 4.33 -4.77 -16.75
C SER A 29 3.12 -5.60 -16.32
N LEU A 30 1.94 -5.14 -16.70
CA LEU A 30 0.71 -5.92 -16.58
C LEU A 30 0.78 -7.22 -17.38
N ASP A 31 1.49 -7.23 -18.50
CA ASP A 31 1.67 -8.44 -19.32
C ASP A 31 2.44 -9.55 -18.60
N LEU A 32 3.44 -9.19 -17.79
CA LEU A 32 4.15 -10.17 -16.96
C LEU A 32 3.20 -10.78 -15.92
N LEU A 33 2.44 -9.95 -15.19
CA LEU A 33 1.45 -10.42 -14.23
C LEU A 33 0.39 -11.35 -14.89
N LYS A 34 -0.14 -10.95 -16.05
CA LYS A 34 -1.12 -11.73 -16.82
C LYS A 34 -0.54 -13.03 -17.37
N ARG A 35 0.75 -13.08 -17.69
CA ARG A 35 1.42 -14.32 -18.13
C ARG A 35 1.63 -15.27 -16.96
N ALA A 36 2.10 -14.77 -15.82
CA ALA A 36 2.29 -15.58 -14.62
C ALA A 36 0.98 -16.21 -14.14
N GLU A 37 -0.13 -15.47 -14.18
CA GLU A 37 -1.47 -15.96 -13.81
C GLU A 37 -1.83 -17.30 -14.46
N LYS A 38 -1.44 -17.52 -15.72
CA LYS A 38 -1.75 -18.75 -16.48
C LYS A 38 -1.12 -20.01 -15.89
N TRP A 39 -0.12 -19.86 -15.04
CA TRP A 39 0.64 -20.94 -14.41
C TRP A 39 0.38 -21.03 -12.90
N MET A 40 -0.49 -20.19 -12.37
CA MET A 40 -0.81 -20.13 -10.95
C MET A 40 -2.05 -20.96 -10.63
N ASP A 41 -1.84 -22.16 -10.08
CA ASP A 41 -2.92 -23.01 -9.57
C ASP A 41 -3.44 -22.57 -8.19
N GLN A 42 -2.66 -21.76 -7.47
CA GLN A 42 -2.98 -21.25 -6.13
C GLN A 42 -2.39 -19.84 -5.91
N PRO A 43 -2.93 -19.06 -4.95
CA PRO A 43 -2.32 -17.80 -4.55
C PRO A 43 -0.88 -17.97 -4.05
N MET A 44 0.01 -17.08 -4.47
CA MET A 44 1.44 -17.07 -4.16
C MET A 44 1.74 -16.19 -2.94
N VAL A 45 0.99 -16.41 -1.85
CA VAL A 45 1.03 -15.57 -0.65
C VAL A 45 2.45 -15.42 -0.10
N SER A 46 3.22 -16.51 -0.04
CA SER A 46 4.59 -16.47 0.49
C SER A 46 5.48 -15.51 -0.31
N LEU A 47 5.43 -15.57 -1.64
CA LEU A 47 6.24 -14.71 -2.51
C LEU A 47 5.74 -13.26 -2.53
N LEU A 48 4.44 -13.04 -2.48
CA LEU A 48 3.88 -11.68 -2.56
C LEU A 48 3.95 -10.91 -1.23
N THR A 49 4.20 -11.60 -0.13
CA THR A 49 4.40 -10.98 1.20
C THR A 49 5.87 -10.80 1.57
N GLU A 50 6.78 -11.36 0.78
CA GLU A 50 8.22 -11.09 0.87
C GLU A 50 8.50 -9.61 0.63
N ARG A 51 9.52 -9.11 1.34
CA ARG A 51 10.02 -7.75 1.19
C ARG A 51 11.36 -7.79 0.47
N ASN A 52 11.55 -6.89 -0.49
CA ASN A 52 12.86 -6.65 -1.10
C ASN A 52 13.86 -6.06 -0.06
N TYR A 53 15.10 -5.79 -0.46
CA TYR A 53 16.10 -5.22 0.46
C TYR A 53 15.82 -3.78 0.90
N ASN A 54 14.89 -3.08 0.25
CA ASN A 54 14.37 -1.80 0.73
C ASN A 54 13.25 -1.98 1.78
N GLY A 55 12.86 -3.22 2.06
CA GLY A 55 11.79 -3.53 3.00
C GLY A 55 10.39 -3.44 2.42
N GLU A 56 10.24 -3.51 1.09
CA GLU A 56 8.97 -3.29 0.40
C GLU A 56 8.44 -4.59 -0.20
N GLN A 57 7.15 -4.88 0.01
CA GLN A 57 6.39 -5.80 -0.85
C GLN A 57 6.00 -5.12 -2.17
N CYS A 58 5.57 -5.90 -3.17
CA CYS A 58 5.11 -5.37 -4.45
C CYS A 58 3.95 -4.37 -4.34
N THR A 59 3.07 -4.51 -3.34
CA THR A 59 1.95 -3.58 -3.07
C THR A 59 2.44 -2.17 -2.73
N HIS A 60 3.56 -2.05 -2.02
CA HIS A 60 4.19 -0.76 -1.71
C HIS A 60 4.76 -0.08 -2.97
N LEU A 61 5.40 -0.86 -3.85
CA LEU A 61 5.90 -0.36 -5.13
C LEU A 61 4.76 0.22 -5.97
N ILE A 62 3.65 -0.51 -6.07
CA ILE A 62 2.46 -0.07 -6.82
C ILE A 62 1.83 1.19 -6.20
N ALA A 63 1.78 1.28 -4.87
CA ALA A 63 1.15 2.41 -4.17
C ALA A 63 1.78 3.77 -4.52
N LYS A 64 3.05 3.78 -4.94
CA LYS A 64 3.82 4.97 -5.33
C LYS A 64 3.48 5.50 -6.73
N TYR A 65 2.76 4.73 -7.55
CA TYR A 65 2.45 5.10 -8.94
C TYR A 65 1.12 5.85 -9.06
N LYS A 66 1.12 7.01 -9.70
CA LYS A 66 -0.03 7.96 -9.75
C LYS A 66 -0.86 7.89 -11.03
N ASP A 67 -0.85 6.75 -11.69
CA ASP A 67 -1.53 6.54 -12.97
C ASP A 67 -2.59 5.44 -12.86
N SER A 68 -3.38 5.30 -13.92
CA SER A 68 -4.49 4.35 -13.97
C SER A 68 -4.07 2.89 -13.95
N GLU A 69 -2.83 2.57 -14.37
CA GLU A 69 -2.35 1.18 -14.41
C GLU A 69 -2.07 0.65 -13.00
N ALA A 70 -1.66 1.53 -12.07
CA ALA A 70 -1.39 1.16 -10.69
C ALA A 70 -2.56 0.41 -10.04
N LYS A 71 -3.79 0.84 -10.31
CA LYS A 71 -5.01 0.16 -9.83
C LYS A 71 -5.16 -1.24 -10.40
N GLU A 72 -4.94 -1.43 -11.70
CA GLU A 72 -5.06 -2.75 -12.34
C GLU A 72 -3.96 -3.70 -11.83
N MET A 73 -2.74 -3.20 -11.67
CA MET A 73 -1.63 -3.95 -11.10
C MET A 73 -1.92 -4.35 -9.65
N MET A 74 -2.41 -3.41 -8.83
CA MET A 74 -2.80 -3.68 -7.45
C MET A 74 -3.87 -4.80 -7.40
N TRP A 75 -4.87 -4.73 -8.28
CA TRP A 75 -5.89 -5.78 -8.36
C TRP A 75 -5.29 -7.16 -8.67
N TYR A 76 -4.36 -7.26 -9.61
CA TYR A 76 -3.72 -8.53 -9.97
C TYR A 76 -2.89 -9.11 -8.82
N VAL A 77 -2.03 -8.30 -8.18
CA VAL A 77 -1.20 -8.83 -7.08
C VAL A 77 -2.05 -9.23 -5.87
N LEU A 78 -3.13 -8.49 -5.58
CA LEU A 78 -4.07 -8.88 -4.52
C LEU A 78 -4.81 -10.18 -4.88
N LYS A 79 -5.23 -10.35 -6.14
CA LYS A 79 -5.80 -11.61 -6.63
C LYS A 79 -4.82 -12.77 -6.45
N PHE A 80 -3.53 -12.52 -6.61
CA PHE A 80 -2.48 -13.51 -6.44
C PHE A 80 -2.11 -13.77 -4.98
N GLY A 81 -2.67 -13.04 -4.02
CA GLY A 81 -2.45 -13.25 -2.59
C GLY A 81 -1.49 -12.27 -1.92
N ALA A 82 -1.24 -11.10 -2.52
CA ALA A 82 -0.50 -10.03 -1.86
C ALA A 82 -1.27 -9.46 -0.66
N ASP A 83 -0.53 -8.97 0.32
CA ASP A 83 -1.12 -8.34 1.50
C ASP A 83 -1.39 -6.85 1.24
N ILE A 84 -2.67 -6.47 1.29
CA ILE A 84 -3.13 -5.09 1.11
C ILE A 84 -2.75 -4.18 2.29
N ASN A 85 -2.49 -4.77 3.47
CA ASN A 85 -2.19 -4.07 4.72
C ASN A 85 -0.75 -4.29 5.18
N GLY A 86 0.09 -4.94 4.37
CA GLY A 86 1.49 -5.17 4.69
C GLY A 86 2.16 -3.84 4.99
N GLN A 87 3.01 -3.79 6.01
CA GLN A 87 3.79 -2.60 6.34
C GLN A 87 5.16 -2.71 5.66
N GLU A 88 5.72 -1.63 5.12
CA GLU A 88 7.12 -1.65 4.68
C GLU A 88 8.08 -1.50 5.88
N SER A 89 9.37 -1.80 5.70
CA SER A 89 10.31 -1.89 6.83
C SER A 89 10.92 -0.58 7.32
N LEU A 90 10.88 0.49 6.52
CA LEU A 90 11.50 1.79 6.83
C LEU A 90 10.66 2.59 7.84
N SER A 91 9.40 2.84 7.52
CA SER A 91 8.50 3.69 8.32
C SER A 91 7.25 2.93 8.81
N GLY A 92 7.09 1.67 8.44
CA GLY A 92 5.90 0.89 8.75
C GLY A 92 4.69 1.32 7.90
N PHE A 93 4.90 1.97 6.76
CA PHE A 93 3.80 2.43 5.93
C PHE A 93 3.10 1.24 5.27
N THR A 94 1.77 1.22 5.33
CA THR A 94 0.97 0.33 4.48
C THR A 94 0.82 0.93 3.08
N PRO A 95 0.35 0.17 2.07
CA PRO A 95 -0.03 0.72 0.77
C PRO A 95 -0.94 1.94 0.87
N LEU A 96 -1.90 1.95 1.81
CA LEU A 96 -2.78 3.10 2.02
C LEU A 96 -2.04 4.33 2.57
N HIS A 97 -1.10 4.15 3.50
CA HIS A 97 -0.23 5.24 3.96
C HIS A 97 0.58 5.83 2.81
N LEU A 98 1.17 4.97 1.96
CA LEU A 98 1.92 5.41 0.78
C LEU A 98 1.04 6.19 -0.20
N CYS A 99 -0.21 5.75 -0.44
CA CYS A 99 -1.12 6.52 -1.27
C CYS A 99 -1.42 7.90 -0.70
N VAL A 100 -1.57 8.03 0.63
CA VAL A 100 -1.74 9.34 1.28
C VAL A 100 -0.48 10.19 1.17
N TRP A 101 0.69 9.60 1.47
CA TRP A 101 1.98 10.27 1.36
C TRP A 101 2.22 10.81 -0.05
N GLU A 102 1.94 10.00 -1.05
CA GLU A 102 2.11 10.34 -2.46
C GLU A 102 0.97 11.16 -3.04
N ARG A 103 -0.09 11.46 -2.28
CA ARG A 103 -1.32 12.12 -2.80
C ARG A 103 -1.91 11.38 -4.00
N ASN A 104 -1.88 10.04 -3.95
CA ASN A 104 -2.47 9.16 -4.94
C ASN A 104 -3.96 8.94 -4.65
N TYR A 105 -4.78 9.95 -4.95
CA TYR A 105 -6.21 9.95 -4.64
C TYR A 105 -6.95 8.77 -5.29
N GLN A 106 -6.61 8.42 -6.53
CA GLN A 106 -7.31 7.38 -7.26
C GLN A 106 -7.10 5.99 -6.66
N LEU A 107 -5.86 5.64 -6.32
CA LEU A 107 -5.57 4.36 -5.69
C LEU A 107 -6.02 4.34 -4.22
N ALA A 108 -5.88 5.46 -3.49
CA ALA A 108 -6.42 5.58 -2.13
C ALA A 108 -7.93 5.32 -2.12
N GLU A 109 -8.70 5.94 -3.02
CA GLU A 109 -10.14 5.75 -3.12
C GLU A 109 -10.48 4.29 -3.42
N TRP A 110 -9.73 3.67 -4.33
CA TRP A 110 -9.94 2.28 -4.68
C TRP A 110 -9.64 1.32 -3.53
N LEU A 111 -8.52 1.52 -2.82
CA LEU A 111 -8.13 0.74 -1.64
C LEU A 111 -9.16 0.90 -0.52
N CYS A 112 -9.67 2.10 -0.27
CA CYS A 112 -10.68 2.36 0.75
C CYS A 112 -12.00 1.62 0.52
N LYS A 113 -12.28 1.19 -0.72
CA LYS A 113 -13.48 0.41 -1.07
C LYS A 113 -13.27 -1.10 -0.95
N ARG A 114 -12.07 -1.55 -0.60
CA ARG A 114 -11.74 -2.97 -0.46
C ARG A 114 -12.26 -3.51 0.88
N PRO A 115 -12.88 -4.71 0.91
CA PRO A 115 -13.45 -5.26 2.14
C PRO A 115 -12.38 -5.67 3.16
N ASP A 116 -11.17 -5.91 2.69
CA ASP A 116 -10.01 -6.39 3.44
C ASP A 116 -9.07 -5.26 3.89
N ILE A 117 -9.38 -3.99 3.58
CA ILE A 117 -8.55 -2.85 3.97
C ILE A 117 -8.68 -2.56 5.47
N ASN A 118 -7.54 -2.35 6.13
CA ASN A 118 -7.50 -1.84 7.50
C ASN A 118 -7.21 -0.33 7.49
N LEU A 119 -8.25 0.48 7.66
CA LEU A 119 -8.14 1.95 7.73
C LEU A 119 -7.41 2.43 9.00
N GLU A 120 -7.38 1.60 10.04
CA GLU A 120 -6.82 1.91 11.36
C GLU A 120 -5.42 1.30 11.58
N ALA A 121 -4.80 0.79 10.51
CA ALA A 121 -3.40 0.41 10.56
C ALA A 121 -2.55 1.64 10.92
N ILE A 122 -1.59 1.47 11.84
CA ILE A 122 -0.67 2.54 12.26
C ILE A 122 0.73 2.27 11.71
N ASN A 123 1.40 3.32 11.25
CA ASN A 123 2.82 3.27 10.90
C ASN A 123 3.71 3.23 12.17
N TYR A 124 5.03 3.22 12.03
CA TYR A 124 5.96 3.21 13.17
C TYR A 124 5.98 4.52 13.97
N ALA A 125 5.47 5.62 13.41
CA ALA A 125 5.21 6.86 14.14
C ALA A 125 3.88 6.84 14.90
N GLY A 126 3.12 5.73 14.85
CA GLY A 126 1.83 5.59 15.53
C GLY A 126 0.68 6.31 14.83
N GLN A 127 0.83 6.65 13.55
CA GLN A 127 -0.17 7.40 12.79
C GLN A 127 -0.97 6.50 11.88
N THR A 128 -2.29 6.73 11.78
CA THR A 128 -3.13 6.16 10.72
C THR A 128 -3.01 6.94 9.41
N ALA A 129 -3.53 6.37 8.32
CA ALA A 129 -3.60 7.07 7.03
C ALA A 129 -4.40 8.39 7.12
N TYR A 130 -5.44 8.45 7.96
CA TYR A 130 -6.23 9.69 8.18
C TYR A 130 -5.40 10.76 8.90
N GLN A 131 -4.67 10.36 9.94
CA GLN A 131 -3.78 11.27 10.68
C GLN A 131 -2.66 11.81 9.78
N LEU A 132 -2.09 10.96 8.93
CA LEU A 132 -1.10 11.37 7.93
C LEU A 132 -1.70 12.37 6.93
N ALA A 133 -2.97 12.23 6.55
CA ALA A 133 -3.65 13.19 5.68
C ALA A 133 -3.90 14.55 6.36
N ILE A 134 -4.09 14.58 7.68
CA ILE A 134 -4.16 15.84 8.46
C ILE A 134 -2.81 16.55 8.43
N GLU A 135 -1.72 15.84 8.73
CA GLU A 135 -0.38 16.44 8.77
C GLU A 135 0.07 17.02 7.42
N ARG A 136 -0.46 16.46 6.33
CA ARG A 136 -0.21 16.93 4.97
C ARG A 136 -1.15 18.03 4.50
N ASP A 137 -2.07 18.46 5.37
CA ASP A 137 -3.13 19.41 5.07
C ASP A 137 -3.95 19.01 3.82
N ASP A 138 -4.20 17.71 3.67
CA ASP A 138 -4.89 17.17 2.50
C ASP A 138 -6.36 16.88 2.83
N THR A 139 -7.19 17.92 2.68
CA THR A 139 -8.62 17.84 2.99
C THR A 139 -9.36 16.82 2.12
N GLN A 140 -8.92 16.61 0.87
CA GLN A 140 -9.57 15.67 -0.04
C GLN A 140 -9.34 14.22 0.42
N LEU A 141 -8.11 13.86 0.81
CA LEU A 141 -7.82 12.54 1.38
C LEU A 141 -8.48 12.34 2.74
N GLN A 142 -8.53 13.38 3.59
CA GLN A 142 -9.27 13.31 4.86
C GLN A 142 -10.74 12.98 4.62
N GLN A 143 -11.41 13.66 3.69
CA GLN A 143 -12.81 13.42 3.35
C GLN A 143 -13.02 12.01 2.78
N MET A 144 -12.12 11.55 1.92
CA MET A 144 -12.17 10.23 1.32
C MET A 144 -12.05 9.12 2.36
N LEU A 145 -11.06 9.20 3.25
CA LEU A 145 -10.84 8.24 4.34
C LEU A 145 -12.02 8.25 5.33
N LYS A 146 -12.52 9.44 5.66
CA LYS A 146 -13.72 9.59 6.51
C LYS A 146 -14.95 8.95 5.87
N ALA A 147 -15.18 9.17 4.57
CA ALA A 147 -16.29 8.56 3.85
C ALA A 147 -16.18 7.03 3.78
N ALA A 148 -14.96 6.49 3.81
CA ALA A 148 -14.69 5.06 3.90
C ALA A 148 -14.90 4.48 5.31
N GLY A 149 -15.11 5.32 6.33
CA GLY A 149 -15.35 4.91 7.71
C GLY A 149 -14.12 4.96 8.63
N ALA A 150 -13.02 5.62 8.22
CA ALA A 150 -11.86 5.79 9.07
C ALA A 150 -12.17 6.64 10.31
N GLU A 151 -11.58 6.31 11.45
CA GLU A 151 -11.74 7.09 12.67
C GLU A 151 -11.06 8.47 12.54
N CYS A 152 -11.85 9.54 12.71
CA CYS A 152 -11.36 10.91 12.55
C CYS A 152 -10.62 11.45 13.79
N LYS A 153 -9.65 10.71 14.31
CA LYS A 153 -8.82 11.13 15.45
C LYS A 153 -7.72 12.08 14.96
N VAL A 154 -7.64 13.27 15.54
CA VAL A 154 -6.51 14.18 15.33
C VAL A 154 -5.26 13.68 16.08
N PRO A 155 -4.05 13.86 15.52
CA PRO A 155 -2.81 13.57 16.24
C PRO A 155 -2.75 14.35 17.57
N SER A 156 -2.19 13.74 18.61
CA SER A 156 -2.04 14.34 19.95
C SER A 156 -1.32 15.69 19.89
N ASP A 157 -0.35 15.81 19.00
CA ASP A 157 0.53 16.98 18.92
C ASP A 157 -0.22 18.17 18.31
N LEU A 158 -1.08 17.91 17.33
CA LEU A 158 -1.98 18.91 16.74
C LEU A 158 -3.08 19.36 17.71
N LYS A 159 -3.58 18.47 18.58
CA LYS A 159 -4.55 18.83 19.64
C LYS A 159 -4.04 19.97 20.50
N SER A 160 -2.77 19.91 20.90
CA SER A 160 -2.15 20.96 21.73
C SER A 160 -2.15 22.33 21.03
N CYS A 161 -1.89 22.38 19.72
CA CYS A 161 -1.92 23.62 18.94
C CYS A 161 -3.33 24.19 18.80
N VAL A 162 -4.33 23.33 18.55
CA VAL A 162 -5.73 23.79 18.39
C VAL A 162 -6.31 24.25 19.73
N GLU A 163 -6.02 23.54 20.83
CA GLU A 163 -6.40 23.95 22.18
C GLU A 163 -5.71 25.27 22.57
N GLN A 164 -4.43 25.46 22.26
CA GLN A 164 -3.71 26.71 22.48
C GLN A 164 -4.29 27.90 21.70
N LEU A 165 -4.72 27.70 20.44
CA LEU A 165 -5.36 28.74 19.64
C LEU A 165 -6.76 29.09 20.15
N SER A 166 -7.53 28.11 20.65
CA SER A 166 -8.86 28.34 21.21
C SER A 166 -8.85 29.13 22.53
N LEU A 167 -7.74 29.08 23.28
CA LEU A 167 -7.54 29.84 24.53
C LEU A 167 -7.04 31.28 24.31
N GLN A 168 -6.65 31.66 23.10
CA GLN A 168 -6.16 33.02 22.78
C GLN A 168 -7.25 33.96 22.25
N ILE A 169 -8.49 33.49 22.11
CA ILE A 169 -9.64 34.26 21.59
C ILE A 169 -10.65 34.61 22.70
N LEU A 170 -10.32 34.36 23.98
CA LEU A 170 -11.06 34.79 25.18
C LEU A 170 -10.20 35.75 26.01
#